data_AF-A0A955A8W1-F1
#
_entry.id   AF-A0A955A8W1-F1
#
_cell.length_a   1.000
_cell.length_b   1.000
_cell.length_c   1.000
_cell.angle_alpha   90.00
_cell.angle_beta   90.00
_cell.angle_gamma   90.00
#
_symmetry.space_group_name_H-M   'P 1'
#
loop_
_entity.id
_entity.type
_entity.pdbx_description
1 polymer ?
#
loop_
_entity_poly.entity_id
_entity_poly.type
_entity_poly.pdbx_seq_one_letter_code
_entity_poly.pdbx_strand_id
1 'polypeptide(L)'
;VFTQQMTRLQTELDEAVSQLEEHYADLQFAARQRLGRLFNAADYPDSLEGLFQVAWDFPSVEPPEYLRRLNPEVYRQECDRVASRFDEAVELAESAFIEELQSLVAHLTERLSGQVDGKPKVFRDSAIENLTQFFTRFRQLNVRSNEQLDELVGQCQQAVSGIEPQSLRNNNRLRQSLAGELSQVQGALDELLVDRPRRSILRRPR
;
A
#
# COMPACT_ATOMS: atom_id res chain seq x y z
N VAL A 1 10.42 -0.91 -15.34
CA VAL A 1 10.94 -1.03 -13.95
C VAL A 1 10.15 -2.05 -13.15
N PHE A 2 8.83 -1.90 -12.97
CA PHE A 2 7.99 -2.87 -12.24
C PHE A 2 8.07 -4.31 -12.79
N THR A 3 7.85 -4.53 -14.09
CA THR A 3 7.94 -5.88 -14.69
C THR A 3 9.30 -6.53 -14.49
N GLN A 4 10.38 -5.76 -14.55
CA GLN A 4 11.74 -6.26 -14.32
C GLN A 4 11.95 -6.67 -12.86
N GLN A 5 11.44 -5.88 -11.90
CA GLN A 5 11.48 -6.23 -10.48
C GLN A 5 10.66 -7.48 -10.19
N MET A 6 9.44 -7.58 -10.73
CA MET A 6 8.58 -8.74 -10.52
C MET A 6 9.17 -10.00 -11.16
N THR A 7 9.76 -9.91 -12.36
CA THR A 7 10.47 -11.03 -13.00
C THR A 7 11.64 -11.49 -12.14
N ARG A 8 12.41 -10.55 -11.59
CA ARG A 8 13.51 -10.86 -10.68
C ARG A 8 13.02 -11.58 -9.43
N LEU A 9 11.94 -11.11 -8.80
CA LEU A 9 11.35 -11.76 -7.62
C LEU A 9 10.82 -13.17 -7.94
N GLN A 10 10.27 -13.38 -9.13
CA GLN A 10 9.86 -14.70 -9.59
C GLN A 10 11.06 -15.64 -9.71
N THR A 11 12.16 -15.19 -10.33
CA THR A 11 13.39 -15.98 -10.41
C THR A 11 13.98 -16.27 -9.04
N GLU A 12 14.03 -15.28 -8.14
CA GLU A 12 14.51 -15.48 -6.76
C GLU A 12 13.64 -16.49 -5.99
N LEU A 13 12.32 -16.48 -6.23
CA LEU A 13 11.41 -17.47 -5.64
C LEU A 13 11.65 -18.87 -6.21
N ASP A 14 11.79 -19.01 -7.53
CA ASP A 14 12.02 -20.31 -8.18
C ASP A 14 13.36 -20.92 -7.72
N GLU A 15 14.40 -20.11 -7.58
CA GLU A 15 15.69 -20.54 -7.02
C GLU A 15 15.55 -20.97 -5.56
N ALA A 16 14.83 -20.21 -4.73
CA ALA A 16 14.62 -20.54 -3.32
C ALA A 16 13.79 -21.81 -3.13
N VAL A 17 12.77 -22.04 -3.97
CA VAL A 17 11.96 -23.26 -3.97
C VAL A 17 12.80 -24.45 -4.40
N SER A 18 13.66 -24.28 -5.42
CA SER A 18 14.57 -25.33 -5.87
C SER A 18 15.56 -25.74 -4.77
N GLN A 19 16.15 -24.77 -4.06
CA GLN A 19 17.03 -25.03 -2.91
C GLN A 19 16.27 -25.70 -1.75
N LEU A 20 15.01 -25.33 -1.53
CA LEU A 20 14.18 -25.95 -0.51
C LEU A 20 13.87 -27.41 -0.86
N GLU A 21 13.54 -27.69 -2.13
CA GLU A 21 13.25 -29.03 -2.65
C GLU A 21 14.43 -29.99 -2.43
N GLU A 22 15.67 -29.52 -2.66
CA GLU A 22 16.89 -30.31 -2.42
C GLU A 22 17.00 -30.83 -0.97
N HIS A 23 16.49 -30.06 -0.01
CA HIS A 23 16.52 -30.39 1.42
C HIS A 23 15.19 -30.89 1.97
N TYR A 24 14.16 -30.95 1.13
CA TYR A 24 12.79 -31.17 1.59
C TYR A 24 12.59 -32.58 2.18
N ALA A 25 13.23 -33.59 1.59
CA ALA A 25 13.21 -34.96 2.12
C ALA A 25 13.82 -35.06 3.53
N ASP A 26 14.93 -34.35 3.78
CA ASP A 26 15.57 -34.31 5.09
C ASP A 26 14.69 -33.61 6.13
N LEU A 27 14.00 -32.54 5.73
CA LEU A 27 13.02 -31.83 6.57
C LEU A 27 11.82 -32.73 6.90
N GLN A 28 11.31 -33.48 5.94
CA GLN A 28 10.22 -34.44 6.15
C GLN A 28 10.65 -35.56 7.11
N PHE A 29 11.88 -36.07 6.96
CA PHE A 29 12.43 -37.07 7.86
C PHE A 29 12.62 -36.53 9.29
N ALA A 30 13.15 -35.31 9.44
CA ALA A 30 13.27 -34.63 10.73
C ALA A 30 11.89 -34.39 11.37
N ALA A 31 10.90 -33.98 10.58
CA ALA A 31 9.52 -33.82 11.03
C ALA A 31 8.92 -35.15 11.51
N ARG A 32 9.18 -36.25 10.79
CA ARG A 32 8.77 -37.60 11.19
C ARG A 32 9.39 -38.03 12.52
N GLN A 33 10.68 -37.79 12.74
CA GLN A 33 11.33 -38.09 14.02
C GLN A 33 10.76 -37.26 15.17
N ARG A 34 10.52 -35.97 14.94
CA ARG A 34 10.03 -35.03 15.95
C ARG A 34 8.57 -35.28 16.34
N LEU A 35 7.72 -35.55 15.36
CA LEU A 35 6.27 -35.71 15.56
C LEU A 35 5.88 -37.15 15.93
N GLY A 36 6.69 -38.15 15.58
CA GLY A 36 6.46 -39.54 15.92
C GLY A 36 5.07 -40.02 15.49
N ARG A 37 4.19 -40.29 16.46
CA ARG A 37 2.81 -40.76 16.22
C ARG A 37 1.89 -39.68 15.63
N LEU A 38 2.25 -38.41 15.74
CA LEU A 38 1.51 -37.28 15.18
C LEU A 38 1.93 -36.97 13.74
N PHE A 39 2.94 -37.67 13.20
CA PHE A 39 3.34 -37.48 11.82
C PHE A 39 2.29 -38.07 10.87
N ASN A 40 1.83 -37.25 9.92
CA ASN A 40 0.97 -37.68 8.82
C ASN A 40 1.68 -37.37 7.50
N ALA A 41 1.91 -38.40 6.67
CA ALA A 41 2.60 -38.24 5.40
C ALA A 41 1.80 -37.39 4.39
N ALA A 42 0.46 -37.42 4.47
CA ALA A 42 -0.40 -36.68 3.55
C ALA A 42 -0.32 -35.15 3.72
N ASP A 43 0.26 -34.66 4.82
CA ASP A 43 0.46 -33.22 5.06
C ASP A 43 1.70 -32.68 4.34
N TYR A 44 2.50 -33.56 3.73
CA TYR A 44 3.75 -33.25 3.05
C TYR A 44 3.64 -33.73 1.60
N PRO A 45 3.43 -32.83 0.62
CA PRO A 45 3.41 -33.21 -0.80
C PRO A 45 4.75 -33.81 -1.22
N ASP A 46 4.75 -34.66 -2.25
CA ASP A 46 5.97 -35.32 -2.75
C ASP A 46 6.96 -34.36 -3.44
N SER A 47 6.46 -33.20 -3.90
CA SER A 47 7.27 -32.12 -4.47
C SER A 47 6.67 -30.76 -4.15
N LEU A 48 7.53 -29.76 -4.04
CA LEU A 48 7.16 -28.35 -3.88
C LEU A 48 7.01 -27.61 -5.21
N GLU A 49 7.31 -28.26 -6.34
CA GLU A 49 7.19 -27.67 -7.67
C GLU A 49 5.74 -27.23 -7.93
N GLY A 50 5.59 -25.95 -8.32
CA GLY A 50 4.27 -25.36 -8.61
C GLY A 50 3.39 -25.08 -7.40
N LEU A 51 3.83 -25.34 -6.17
CA LEU A 51 3.10 -24.94 -4.95
C LEU A 51 3.31 -23.46 -4.59
N PHE A 52 4.41 -22.89 -5.05
CA PHE A 52 4.77 -21.50 -4.83
C PHE A 52 4.75 -20.77 -6.18
N GLN A 53 4.03 -19.65 -6.23
CA GLN A 53 3.95 -18.84 -7.43
C GLN A 53 3.71 -17.38 -7.08
N VAL A 54 4.37 -16.49 -7.82
CA VAL A 54 4.03 -15.06 -7.88
C VAL A 54 3.55 -14.77 -9.30
N ALA A 55 2.34 -14.24 -9.43
CA ALA A 55 1.77 -13.85 -10.72
C ALA A 55 1.37 -12.37 -10.67
N TRP A 56 1.66 -11.65 -11.75
CA TRP A 56 1.20 -10.29 -11.99
C TRP A 56 0.74 -10.18 -13.44
N ASP A 57 -0.33 -9.45 -13.64
CA ASP A 57 -0.86 -9.16 -14.97
C ASP A 57 -1.10 -7.66 -15.07
N PHE A 58 -0.88 -7.12 -16.26
CA PHE A 58 -1.30 -5.76 -16.59
C PHE A 58 -2.66 -5.90 -17.26
N PRO A 59 -3.77 -5.47 -16.61
CA PRO A 59 -5.07 -5.58 -17.24
C PRO A 59 -5.00 -4.89 -18.61
N SER A 60 -5.26 -5.65 -19.67
CA SER A 60 -5.41 -5.07 -21.00
C SER A 60 -6.59 -4.11 -20.92
N VAL A 61 -6.31 -2.82 -21.08
CA VAL A 61 -7.33 -1.75 -21.07
C VAL A 61 -8.29 -1.91 -22.26
N GLU A 62 -7.91 -2.71 -23.26
CA GLU A 62 -8.75 -3.08 -24.39
C GLU A 62 -8.86 -4.61 -24.53
N PRO A 63 -10.09 -5.16 -24.55
CA PRO A 63 -10.27 -6.58 -24.80
C PRO A 63 -9.99 -6.92 -26.27
N PRO A 64 -9.40 -8.08 -26.58
CA PRO A 64 -9.04 -8.46 -27.94
C PRO A 64 -10.18 -8.36 -28.95
N GLU A 65 -9.97 -7.68 -30.09
CA GLU A 65 -11.01 -7.42 -31.10
C GLU A 65 -11.73 -8.67 -31.62
N TYR A 66 -11.09 -9.84 -31.59
CA TYR A 66 -11.69 -11.09 -32.04
C TYR A 66 -12.85 -11.55 -31.13
N LEU A 67 -12.81 -11.23 -29.83
CA LEU A 67 -13.89 -11.53 -28.88
C LEU A 67 -15.17 -10.73 -29.22
N ARG A 68 -15.01 -9.51 -29.76
CA ARG A 68 -16.12 -8.68 -30.26
C ARG A 68 -16.89 -9.34 -31.41
N ARG A 69 -16.23 -10.21 -32.19
CA ARG A 69 -16.81 -10.89 -33.36
C ARG A 69 -17.36 -12.28 -33.04
N LEU A 70 -16.82 -12.96 -32.02
CA LEU A 70 -17.14 -14.35 -31.68
C LEU A 70 -18.24 -14.48 -30.61
N ASN A 71 -18.23 -13.62 -29.58
CA ASN A 71 -19.26 -13.63 -28.55
C ASN A 71 -19.37 -12.27 -27.83
N PRO A 72 -20.35 -11.43 -28.21
CA PRO A 72 -20.51 -10.09 -27.64
C PRO A 72 -20.91 -10.09 -26.15
N GLU A 73 -21.56 -11.15 -25.64
CA GLU A 73 -21.87 -11.26 -24.20
C GLU A 73 -20.63 -11.56 -23.36
N VAL A 74 -19.79 -12.51 -23.80
CA VAL A 74 -18.52 -12.82 -23.12
C VAL A 74 -17.56 -11.63 -23.19
N TYR A 75 -17.52 -10.92 -24.31
CA TYR A 75 -16.76 -9.67 -24.43
C TYR A 75 -17.19 -8.63 -23.39
N ARG A 76 -18.50 -8.41 -23.23
CA ARG A 76 -19.03 -7.45 -22.25
C ARG A 76 -18.74 -7.89 -20.81
N GLN A 77 -18.90 -9.18 -20.50
CA GLN A 77 -18.58 -9.74 -19.18
C GLN A 77 -17.10 -9.58 -18.80
N GLU A 78 -16.17 -9.81 -19.74
CA GLU A 78 -14.74 -9.61 -19.48
C GLU A 78 -14.38 -8.12 -19.35
N CYS A 79 -15.02 -7.22 -20.12
CA CYS A 79 -14.88 -5.78 -19.91
C CYS A 79 -15.32 -5.37 -18.51
N ASP A 80 -16.51 -5.81 -18.10
CA ASP A 80 -17.10 -5.46 -16.79
C ASP A 80 -16.25 -6.02 -15.64
N ARG A 81 -15.70 -7.23 -15.81
CA ARG A 81 -14.80 -7.87 -14.84
C ARG A 81 -13.48 -7.13 -14.72
N VAL A 82 -12.88 -6.70 -15.83
CA VAL A 82 -11.62 -5.95 -15.83
C VAL A 82 -11.83 -4.56 -15.23
N ALA A 83 -12.92 -3.88 -15.60
CA ALA A 83 -13.31 -2.59 -15.03
C ALA A 83 -13.48 -2.69 -13.51
N SER A 84 -14.25 -3.65 -13.02
CA SER A 84 -14.47 -3.85 -11.57
C SER A 84 -13.17 -4.14 -10.80
N ARG A 85 -12.23 -4.89 -11.39
CA ARG A 85 -10.91 -5.15 -10.77
C ARG A 85 -10.02 -3.91 -10.78
N PHE A 86 -10.11 -3.10 -11.83
CA PHE A 86 -9.38 -1.85 -11.92
C PHE A 86 -9.89 -0.86 -10.87
N ASP A 87 -11.22 -0.71 -10.76
CA ASP A 87 -11.85 0.11 -9.74
C ASP A 87 -11.44 -0.35 -8.33
N GLU A 88 -11.42 -1.66 -8.07
CA GLU A 88 -10.95 -2.22 -6.78
C GLU A 88 -9.47 -1.89 -6.51
N ALA A 89 -8.60 -2.00 -7.52
CA ALA A 89 -7.18 -1.67 -7.38
C ALA A 89 -6.94 -0.18 -7.13
N VAL A 90 -7.73 0.68 -7.79
CA VAL A 90 -7.70 2.13 -7.59
C VAL A 90 -8.17 2.49 -6.19
N GLU A 91 -9.28 1.91 -5.72
CA GLU A 91 -9.79 2.11 -4.36
C GLU A 91 -8.78 1.69 -3.28
N LEU A 92 -8.09 0.55 -3.49
CA LEU A 92 -7.05 0.06 -2.59
C LEU A 92 -5.84 1.00 -2.55
N ALA A 93 -5.39 1.47 -3.71
CA ALA A 93 -4.31 2.44 -3.80
C ALA A 93 -4.68 3.74 -3.08
N GLU A 94 -5.87 4.30 -3.36
CA GLU A 94 -6.37 5.50 -2.69
C GLU A 94 -6.42 5.34 -1.17
N SER A 95 -6.95 4.23 -0.69
CA SER A 95 -7.07 3.98 0.76
C SER A 95 -5.68 3.96 1.43
N ALA A 96 -4.71 3.31 0.80
CA ALA A 96 -3.33 3.30 1.27
C ALA A 96 -2.69 4.71 1.28
N PHE A 97 -2.98 5.55 0.29
CA PHE A 97 -2.49 6.94 0.28
C PHE A 97 -3.12 7.79 1.37
N ILE A 98 -4.42 7.64 1.62
CA ILE A 98 -5.11 8.38 2.67
C ILE A 98 -4.53 8.00 4.04
N GLU A 99 -4.33 6.71 4.29
CA GLU A 99 -3.71 6.22 5.53
C GLU A 99 -2.26 6.73 5.69
N GLU A 100 -1.47 6.71 4.61
CA GLU A 100 -0.09 7.23 4.63
C GLU A 100 -0.06 8.74 4.89
N LEU A 101 -0.92 9.52 4.23
CA LEU A 101 -1.04 10.97 4.43
C LEU A 101 -1.48 11.29 5.85
N GLN A 102 -2.50 10.60 6.37
CA GLN A 102 -2.97 10.75 7.75
C GLN A 102 -1.83 10.52 8.75
N SER A 103 -1.06 9.44 8.57
CA SER A 103 0.09 9.13 9.44
C SER A 103 1.16 10.23 9.39
N LEU A 104 1.50 10.73 8.20
CA LEU A 104 2.48 11.80 8.03
C LEU A 104 2.01 13.13 8.66
N VAL A 105 0.76 13.51 8.43
CA VAL A 105 0.15 14.74 8.96
C VAL A 105 0.00 14.65 10.48
N ALA A 106 -0.45 13.53 11.02
CA ALA A 106 -0.56 13.30 12.46
C ALA A 106 0.81 13.37 13.13
N HIS A 107 1.83 12.72 12.54
CA HIS A 107 3.19 12.79 13.06
C HIS A 107 3.73 14.22 13.03
N LEU A 108 3.53 14.96 11.93
CA LEU A 108 3.99 16.34 11.83
C LEU A 108 3.27 17.24 12.86
N THR A 109 1.95 17.12 12.98
CA THR A 109 1.14 17.87 13.94
C THR A 109 1.57 17.61 15.38
N GLU A 110 1.81 16.34 15.75
CA GLU A 110 2.30 15.95 17.07
C GLU A 110 3.68 16.56 17.38
N ARG A 111 4.56 16.64 16.37
CA ARG A 111 5.90 17.23 16.51
C ARG A 111 5.87 18.75 16.60
N LEU A 112 4.88 19.39 15.98
CA LEU A 112 4.73 20.84 16.00
C LEU A 112 4.01 21.33 17.25
N SER A 113 2.98 20.62 17.72
CA SER A 113 2.16 20.98 18.88
C SER A 113 2.63 20.38 20.21
N GLY A 114 3.34 19.25 20.17
CA GLY A 114 3.70 18.49 21.36
C GLY A 114 4.73 19.18 22.24
N GLN A 115 4.48 19.14 23.56
CA GLN A 115 5.41 19.56 24.60
C GLN A 115 5.86 18.34 25.42
N VAL A 116 7.14 18.29 25.77
CA VAL A 116 7.71 17.35 26.75
C VAL A 116 8.43 18.19 27.79
N ASP A 117 8.04 18.05 29.07
CA ASP A 117 8.59 18.82 30.20
C ASP A 117 8.57 20.35 29.98
N GLY A 118 7.47 20.85 29.40
CA GLY A 118 7.28 22.28 29.11
C GLY A 118 8.10 22.82 27.94
N LYS A 119 8.85 21.97 27.22
CA LYS A 119 9.63 22.35 26.03
C LYS A 119 9.05 21.73 24.76
N PRO A 120 9.14 22.41 23.60
CA PRO A 120 8.67 21.85 22.33
C PRO A 120 9.41 20.55 21.98
N LYS A 121 8.69 19.56 21.43
CA LYS A 121 9.31 18.33 20.90
C LYS A 121 10.38 18.66 19.85
N VAL A 122 11.41 17.82 19.78
CA VAL A 122 12.49 17.97 18.79
C VAL A 122 11.93 17.78 17.38
N PHE A 123 12.10 18.79 16.54
CA PHE A 123 11.68 18.81 15.15
C PHE A 123 12.87 18.54 14.22
N ARG A 124 12.78 17.47 13.42
CA ARG A 124 13.81 17.04 12.47
C ARG A 124 13.40 17.40 11.04
N ASP A 125 14.39 17.68 10.19
CA ASP A 125 14.17 18.09 8.80
C ASP A 125 13.46 17.00 7.99
N SER A 126 13.71 15.73 8.35
CA SER A 126 13.09 14.55 7.77
C SER A 126 11.56 14.58 7.80
N ALA A 127 10.93 15.30 8.73
CA ALA A 127 9.46 15.38 8.79
C ALA A 127 8.87 16.11 7.58
N ILE A 128 9.52 17.17 7.10
CA ILE A 128 9.11 17.94 5.93
C ILE A 128 9.54 17.23 4.64
N GLU A 129 10.73 16.63 4.66
CA GLU A 129 11.24 15.85 3.54
C GLU A 129 10.34 14.66 3.21
N ASN A 130 9.90 13.90 4.22
CA ASN A 130 9.00 12.75 4.03
C ASN A 130 7.66 13.17 3.38
N LEU A 131 7.09 14.30 3.81
CA LEU A 131 5.87 14.86 3.22
C LEU A 131 6.09 15.31 1.77
N THR A 132 7.23 15.93 1.49
CA THR A 132 7.57 16.36 0.12
C THR A 132 7.78 15.17 -0.82
N GLN A 133 8.42 14.10 -0.33
CA GLN A 133 8.57 12.84 -1.04
C GLN A 133 7.22 12.17 -1.30
N PHE A 134 6.32 12.17 -0.31
CA PHE A 134 4.95 11.69 -0.46
C PHE A 134 4.22 12.42 -1.59
N PHE A 135 4.22 13.76 -1.63
CA PHE A 135 3.55 14.52 -2.69
C PHE A 135 4.12 14.22 -4.09
N THR A 136 5.42 13.94 -4.17
CA THR A 136 6.06 13.56 -5.44
C THR A 136 5.57 12.19 -5.91
N ARG A 137 5.49 11.21 -5.00
CA ARG A 137 4.94 9.88 -5.29
C ARG A 137 3.46 9.92 -5.67
N PHE A 138 2.66 10.69 -4.92
CA PHE A 138 1.24 10.86 -5.17
C PHE A 138 0.99 11.38 -6.61
N ARG A 139 1.74 12.41 -7.04
CA ARG A 139 1.66 12.93 -8.42
C ARG A 139 2.10 11.93 -9.49
N GLN A 140 3.16 11.15 -9.23
CA GLN A 140 3.65 10.17 -10.20
C GLN A 140 2.64 9.05 -10.47
N LEU A 141 1.83 8.71 -9.47
CA LEU A 141 0.84 7.64 -9.60
C LEU A 141 -0.45 8.10 -10.32
N ASN A 142 -0.64 9.41 -10.55
CA ASN A 142 -1.82 9.97 -11.23
C ASN A 142 -3.17 9.48 -10.67
N VAL A 143 -3.25 9.25 -9.36
CA VAL A 143 -4.50 8.86 -8.69
C VAL A 143 -5.37 10.12 -8.55
N ARG A 144 -6.05 10.50 -9.64
CA ARG A 144 -7.02 11.62 -9.70
C ARG A 144 -8.46 11.13 -9.62
N SER A 145 -8.67 9.94 -9.11
CA SER A 145 -9.97 9.29 -9.02
C SER A 145 -10.81 9.82 -7.86
N ASN A 146 -10.26 10.71 -7.02
CA ASN A 146 -10.96 11.36 -5.93
C ASN A 146 -10.60 12.85 -5.80
N GLU A 147 -11.53 13.73 -6.22
CA GLU A 147 -11.37 15.19 -6.18
C GLU A 147 -11.14 15.72 -4.75
N GLN A 148 -11.79 15.13 -3.74
CA GLN A 148 -11.65 15.55 -2.35
C GLN A 148 -10.25 15.22 -1.80
N LEU A 149 -9.69 14.07 -2.17
CA LEU A 149 -8.32 13.71 -1.81
C LEU A 149 -7.31 14.64 -2.47
N ASP A 150 -7.50 14.96 -3.75
CA ASP A 150 -6.66 15.91 -4.48
C ASP A 150 -6.68 17.31 -3.83
N GLU A 151 -7.85 17.78 -3.40
CA GLU A 151 -8.01 19.04 -2.66
C GLU A 151 -7.24 19.03 -1.34
N LEU A 152 -7.39 17.97 -0.52
CA LEU A 152 -6.71 17.87 0.76
C LEU A 152 -5.19 17.77 0.61
N VAL A 153 -4.71 16.98 -0.35
CA VAL A 153 -3.29 16.92 -0.71
C VAL A 153 -2.78 18.29 -1.15
N GLY A 154 -3.57 19.01 -1.96
CA GLY A 154 -3.26 20.37 -2.40
C GLY A 154 -3.14 21.36 -1.24
N GLN A 155 -4.08 21.34 -0.30
CA GLN A 155 -4.06 22.16 0.92
C GLN A 155 -2.83 21.86 1.77
N CYS A 156 -2.55 20.57 2.00
CA CYS A 156 -1.37 20.14 2.76
C CYS A 156 -0.06 20.56 2.07
N GLN A 157 0.01 20.45 0.74
CA GLN A 157 1.18 20.86 -0.02
C GLN A 157 1.38 22.38 0.05
N GLN A 158 0.31 23.17 -0.04
CA GLN A 158 0.40 24.63 0.09
C GLN A 158 0.86 25.06 1.48
N ALA A 159 0.34 24.43 2.53
CA ALA A 159 0.72 24.72 3.92
C ALA A 159 2.22 24.48 4.17
N VAL A 160 2.79 23.44 3.58
CA VAL A 160 4.20 23.06 3.76
C VAL A 160 5.13 23.73 2.74
N SER A 161 4.60 24.19 1.60
CA SER A 161 5.39 24.77 0.52
C SER A 161 6.10 26.05 0.94
N GLY A 162 7.41 26.11 0.68
CA GLY A 162 8.23 27.29 1.00
C GLY A 162 8.61 27.41 2.47
N ILE A 163 8.21 26.46 3.33
CA ILE A 163 8.65 26.43 4.73
C ILE A 163 9.98 25.68 4.84
N GLU A 164 11.04 26.41 5.19
CA GLU A 164 12.30 25.78 5.58
C GLU A 164 12.21 25.17 6.99
N PRO A 165 12.72 23.94 7.20
CA PRO A 165 12.72 23.30 8.52
C PRO A 165 13.34 24.15 9.63
N GLN A 166 14.36 24.95 9.30
CA GLN A 166 15.03 25.83 10.22
C GLN A 166 14.12 26.98 10.70
N SER A 167 13.22 27.46 9.84
CA SER A 167 12.24 28.50 10.18
C SER A 167 11.24 28.00 11.23
N LEU A 168 10.85 26.73 11.19
CA LEU A 168 9.98 26.11 12.19
C LEU A 168 10.66 25.92 13.55
N ARG A 169 11.99 25.77 13.57
CA ARG A 169 12.78 25.73 14.82
C ARG A 169 12.90 27.10 15.48
N ASN A 170 13.05 28.15 14.67
CA ASN A 170 13.32 29.51 15.15
C ASN A 170 12.04 30.32 15.42
N ASN A 171 10.90 29.95 14.83
CA ASN A 171 9.66 30.72 14.92
C ASN A 171 8.50 29.88 15.47
N ASN A 172 8.21 30.10 16.76
CA ASN A 172 7.13 29.38 17.44
C ASN A 172 5.73 29.77 16.92
N ARG A 173 5.54 30.99 16.41
CA ARG A 173 4.25 31.40 15.82
C ARG A 173 3.98 30.67 14.51
N LEU A 174 5.00 30.56 13.64
CA LEU A 174 4.91 29.79 12.40
C LEU A 174 4.62 28.32 12.70
N ARG A 175 5.28 27.77 13.72
CA ARG A 175 5.05 26.40 14.19
C ARG A 175 3.59 26.15 14.61
N GLN A 176 3.01 27.08 15.36
CA GLN A 176 1.61 27.00 15.80
C GLN A 176 0.62 27.16 14.64
N SER A 177 0.89 28.08 13.70
CA SER A 177 0.06 28.26 12.49
C SER A 177 0.00 26.97 11.67
N LEU A 178 1.17 26.42 11.34
CA LEU A 178 1.27 25.19 10.56
C LEU A 178 0.62 24.00 11.29
N ALA A 179 0.79 23.89 12.61
CA ALA A 179 0.12 22.85 13.39
C ALA A 179 -1.41 22.98 13.31
N GLY A 180 -1.94 24.20 13.33
CA GLY A 180 -3.38 24.46 13.19
C GLY A 180 -3.92 24.07 11.82
N GLU A 181 -3.25 24.48 10.75
CA GLU A 181 -3.61 24.13 9.37
C GLU A 181 -3.58 22.61 9.15
N LEU A 182 -2.52 21.93 9.62
CA LEU A 182 -2.40 20.49 9.50
C LEU A 182 -3.42 19.73 10.36
N SER A 183 -3.81 20.28 11.52
CA SER A 183 -4.88 19.68 12.34
C SER A 183 -6.24 19.73 11.63
N GLN A 184 -6.51 20.78 10.85
CA GLN A 184 -7.73 20.87 10.05
C GLN A 184 -7.73 19.83 8.92
N VAL A 185 -6.61 19.70 8.20
CA VAL A 185 -6.47 18.68 7.15
C VAL A 185 -6.58 17.28 7.74
N GLN A 186 -5.99 17.03 8.91
CA GLN A 186 -6.11 15.75 9.60
C GLN A 186 -7.58 15.40 9.92
N GLY A 187 -8.36 16.35 10.44
CA GLY A 187 -9.78 16.11 10.72
C GLY A 187 -10.59 15.78 9.47
N ALA A 188 -10.34 16.46 8.36
CA ALA A 188 -11.00 16.18 7.09
C ALA A 188 -10.59 14.80 6.51
N LEU A 189 -9.32 14.39 6.68
CA LEU A 189 -8.86 13.05 6.30
C LEU A 189 -9.50 11.96 7.17
N ASP A 190 -9.69 12.21 8.46
CA ASP A 190 -10.35 11.28 9.38
C ASP A 190 -11.81 11.05 8.96
N GLU A 191 -12.54 12.10 8.59
CA GLU A 191 -13.92 11.98 8.06
C GLU A 191 -13.98 11.16 6.77
N LEU A 192 -13.05 11.42 5.83
CA LEU A 192 -12.94 10.68 4.57
C LEU A 192 -12.65 9.18 4.77
N LEU A 193 -11.93 8.81 5.84
CA LEU A 193 -11.67 7.42 6.22
C LEU A 193 -12.84 6.74 6.93
N VAL A 194 -13.70 7.51 7.61
CA VAL A 194 -14.87 6.99 8.33
C VAL A 194 -16.02 6.69 7.37
N ASP A 195 -16.25 7.56 6.39
CA ASP A 195 -17.31 7.37 5.40
C ASP A 195 -16.99 6.30 4.34
N ARG A 196 -15.74 5.84 4.26
CA ARG A 196 -15.37 4.71 3.40
C ARG A 196 -15.77 3.38 4.05
N PRO A 197 -16.53 2.51 3.35
CA PRO A 197 -16.90 1.21 3.87
C PRO A 197 -15.66 0.34 4.11
N ARG A 198 -15.27 0.15 5.37
CA ARG A 198 -14.19 -0.77 5.76
C ARG A 198 -14.64 -2.21 5.48
N ARG A 199 -13.94 -2.91 4.58
CA ARG A 199 -14.28 -4.29 4.18
C ARG A 199 -14.20 -5.26 5.36
N SER A 200 -15.31 -5.95 5.62
CA SER A 200 -15.35 -7.19 6.40
C SER A 200 -14.80 -8.32 5.53
N ILE A 201 -13.67 -8.92 5.93
CA ILE A 201 -13.15 -10.12 5.29
C ILE A 201 -14.03 -11.29 5.75
N LEU A 202 -15.10 -11.58 5.00
CA LEU A 202 -15.88 -12.80 5.18
C LEU A 202 -15.04 -13.99 4.71
N ARG A 203 -14.29 -14.59 5.63
CA ARG A 203 -13.70 -15.92 5.41
C ARG A 203 -14.85 -16.91 5.22
N ARG A 204 -14.94 -17.54 4.05
CA ARG A 204 -15.90 -18.64 3.82
C ARG A 204 -15.64 -19.74 4.87
N PRO A 205 -16.68 -20.23 5.59
CA PRO A 205 -16.53 -21.44 6.38
C PRO A 205 -16.22 -22.60 5.43
N ARG A 206 -15.29 -23.47 5.85
CA ARG A 206 -15.06 -24.77 5.23
C ARG A 206 -16.29 -25.66 5.35
#